data_AF-A0A7Y9LCA9-F1
#
_entry.id   AF-A0A7Y9LCA9-F1
#
_cell.length_a   1.000
_cell.length_b   1.000
_cell.length_c   1.000
_cell.angle_alpha   90.00
_cell.angle_beta   90.00
_cell.angle_gamma   90.00
#
_symmetry.space_group_name_H-M   'P 1'
#
loop_
_entity.id
_entity.type
_entity.pdbx_description
1 polymer ?
#
loop_
_entity_poly.entity_id
_entity_poly.type
_entity_poly.pdbx_seq_one_letter_code
_entity_poly.pdbx_strand_id
1 'polypeptide(L)'
;MDELTGYRGTDFYCDVALRRTGELDVVAETDQVLAFRHTRPYWRDHVVVIPKVHLASLITVTEADEPVLRELFAVVRRVAAELTADRGAARVLTNLGDYQDSKHLHVHVSSGPVLR
;
A
#
# COMPACT_ATOMS: atom_id res chain seq x y z
N MET A 1 -2.87 -5.34 15.66
CA MET A 1 -1.68 -6.07 16.17
C MET A 1 -1.14 -6.92 15.04
N ASP A 2 0.06 -6.64 14.55
CA ASP A 2 0.75 -7.54 13.64
C ASP A 2 1.41 -8.66 14.45
N GLU A 3 0.83 -9.85 14.48
CA GLU A 3 1.36 -10.99 15.26
C GLU A 3 2.64 -11.58 14.66
N LEU A 4 3.03 -11.20 13.44
CA LEU A 4 4.28 -11.63 12.81
C LEU A 4 5.45 -10.69 13.14
N THR A 5 5.19 -9.41 13.42
CA THR A 5 6.24 -8.44 13.77
C THR A 5 6.17 -7.96 15.22
N GLY A 6 5.10 -8.26 15.94
CA GLY A 6 4.86 -7.75 17.30
C GLY A 6 4.63 -6.23 17.34
N TYR A 7 4.43 -5.59 16.19
CA TYR A 7 4.35 -4.14 16.08
C TYR A 7 3.07 -3.58 16.73
N ARG A 8 3.25 -2.54 17.55
CA ARG A 8 2.21 -1.88 18.35
C ARG A 8 2.04 -0.39 18.06
N GLY A 9 2.82 0.18 17.14
CA GLY A 9 2.65 1.58 16.73
C GLY A 9 1.49 1.75 15.75
N THR A 10 1.29 2.99 15.32
CA THR A 10 0.17 3.39 14.45
C THR A 10 0.55 3.52 12.98
N ASP A 11 1.84 3.51 12.65
CA ASP A 11 2.35 3.68 11.30
C ASP A 11 3.40 2.60 10.99
N PHE A 12 2.91 1.43 10.60
CA PHE A 12 3.76 0.30 10.22
C PHE A 12 4.70 0.64 9.05
N TYR A 13 4.30 1.55 8.16
CA TYR A 13 5.06 1.83 6.96
C TYR A 13 6.30 2.67 7.27
N CYS A 14 6.18 3.74 8.04
CA CYS A 14 7.34 4.54 8.48
C CYS A 14 8.24 3.79 9.46
N ASP A 15 7.65 3.02 10.37
CA ASP A 15 8.40 2.38 11.45
C ASP A 15 9.10 1.10 11.01
N VAL A 16 8.55 0.40 10.02
CA VAL A 16 9.05 -0.92 9.61
C VAL A 16 9.31 -0.96 8.11
N ALA A 17 8.27 -0.83 7.27
CA ALA A 17 8.38 -1.14 5.84
C ALA A 17 9.46 -0.31 5.13
N LEU A 18 9.42 1.02 5.28
CA LEU A 18 10.35 1.94 4.61
C LEU A 18 11.78 1.87 5.15
N ARG A 19 11.97 1.37 6.38
CA ARG A 19 13.29 1.18 6.98
C ARG A 19 13.94 -0.15 6.61
N ARG A 20 13.14 -1.09 6.13
CA ARG A 20 13.54 -2.48 5.85
C ARG A 20 13.09 -2.92 4.46
N THR A 21 13.15 -2.02 3.48
CA THR A 21 12.71 -2.30 2.11
C THR A 21 13.36 -3.56 1.51
N GLY A 22 14.62 -3.85 1.85
CA GLY A 22 15.32 -5.06 1.41
C GLY A 22 14.78 -6.39 1.97
N GLU A 23 13.90 -6.34 2.98
CA GLU A 23 13.20 -7.50 3.55
C GLU A 23 11.79 -7.69 2.95
N LEU A 24 11.34 -6.78 2.07
CA LEU A 24 10.02 -6.81 1.45
C LEU A 24 10.05 -7.48 0.07
N ASP A 25 8.96 -8.14 -0.30
CA ASP A 25 8.69 -8.55 -1.69
C ASP A 25 8.20 -7.33 -2.49
N VAL A 26 9.17 -6.54 -2.98
CA VAL A 26 8.94 -5.29 -3.70
C VAL A 26 8.45 -5.58 -5.13
N VAL A 27 7.31 -4.98 -5.48
CA VAL A 27 6.68 -5.06 -6.80
C VAL A 27 7.11 -3.87 -7.67
N ALA A 28 7.16 -2.68 -7.10
CA ALA A 28 7.66 -1.48 -7.76
C ALA A 28 8.22 -0.51 -6.73
N GLU A 29 9.27 0.21 -7.11
CA GLU A 29 9.85 1.26 -6.29
C GLU A 29 10.26 2.43 -7.19
N THR A 30 9.93 3.63 -6.75
CA THR A 30 10.31 4.90 -7.38
C THR A 30 10.91 5.83 -6.33
N ASP A 31 11.23 7.07 -6.70
CA ASP A 31 11.77 8.04 -5.74
C ASP A 31 10.75 8.39 -4.64
N GLN A 32 9.45 8.41 -4.96
CA GLN A 32 8.40 8.84 -4.02
C GLN A 32 7.45 7.73 -3.56
N VAL A 33 7.46 6.55 -4.20
CA VAL A 33 6.45 5.50 -3.99
C VAL A 33 7.11 4.14 -3.83
N LEU A 34 6.52 3.32 -2.96
CA LEU A 34 6.87 1.93 -2.79
C LEU A 34 5.61 1.06 -2.93
N ALA A 35 5.69 0.00 -3.73
CA ALA A 35 4.69 -1.04 -3.86
C ALA A 35 5.30 -2.38 -3.52
N PHE A 36 4.68 -3.13 -2.62
CA PHE A 36 5.16 -4.44 -2.19
C PHE A 36 4.00 -5.37 -1.85
N ARG A 37 4.24 -6.68 -1.87
CA ARG A 37 3.21 -7.65 -1.47
C ARG A 37 2.95 -7.53 0.02
N HIS A 38 1.67 -7.43 0.37
CA HIS A 38 1.25 -7.21 1.75
C HIS A 38 1.74 -8.37 2.63
N THR A 39 2.48 -8.07 3.70
CA THR A 39 3.10 -9.07 4.60
C THR A 39 2.06 -9.96 5.31
N ARG A 40 0.85 -9.43 5.50
CA ARG A 40 -0.33 -10.15 6.01
C ARG A 40 -1.51 -10.12 5.03
N PRO A 41 -1.46 -10.84 3.90
CA PRO A 41 -2.44 -10.65 2.83
C PRO A 41 -3.86 -11.09 3.22
N TYR A 42 -4.86 -10.21 3.04
CA TYR A 42 -6.29 -10.56 3.11
C TYR A 42 -6.83 -11.24 1.85
N TRP A 43 -6.24 -10.97 0.68
CA TRP A 43 -6.57 -11.61 -0.61
C TRP A 43 -5.37 -12.35 -1.16
N ARG A 44 -5.60 -13.35 -2.03
CA ARG A 44 -4.52 -14.17 -2.62
C ARG A 44 -3.42 -13.32 -3.26
N ASP A 45 -3.82 -12.40 -4.13
CA ASP A 45 -2.92 -11.41 -4.72
C ASP A 45 -3.23 -10.09 -4.01
N HIS A 46 -2.33 -9.59 -3.17
CA HIS A 46 -2.54 -8.37 -2.39
C HIS A 46 -1.26 -7.55 -2.32
N VAL A 47 -1.21 -6.49 -3.11
CA VAL A 47 -0.14 -5.50 -3.13
C VAL A 47 -0.62 -4.27 -2.37
N VAL A 48 0.26 -3.65 -1.59
CA VAL A 48 0.02 -2.34 -1.01
C VAL A 48 0.96 -1.33 -1.64
N VAL A 49 0.44 -0.17 -2.02
CA VAL A 49 1.17 0.93 -2.63
C VAL A 49 1.12 2.12 -1.67
N ILE A 50 2.28 2.64 -1.30
CA ILE A 50 2.43 3.70 -0.29
C ILE A 50 3.32 4.83 -0.82
N PRO A 51 3.07 6.09 -0.44
CA PRO A 51 4.07 7.14 -0.57
C PRO A 51 5.20 6.87 0.43
N LYS A 52 6.44 7.21 0.05
CA LYS A 52 7.61 7.14 0.94
C LYS A 52 7.61 8.27 1.95
N VAL A 53 7.06 9.44 1.60
CA VAL A 53 6.78 10.51 2.56
C VAL A 53 5.56 10.13 3.41
N HIS A 54 5.57 10.54 4.68
CA HIS A 54 4.42 10.31 5.55
C HIS A 54 3.26 11.25 5.16
N LEU A 55 2.20 10.67 4.60
CA LEU A 55 0.90 11.32 4.45
C LEU A 55 -0.10 10.54 5.30
N ALA A 56 -0.77 11.16 6.26
CA ALA A 56 -1.56 10.42 7.24
C ALA A 56 -2.76 9.67 6.61
N SER A 57 -3.50 10.31 5.70
CA SER A 57 -4.67 9.75 5.03
C SER A 57 -4.92 10.45 3.70
N LEU A 58 -5.77 9.88 2.84
CA LEU A 58 -6.15 10.51 1.57
C LEU A 58 -6.86 11.84 1.79
N ILE A 59 -7.62 11.97 2.89
CA ILE A 59 -8.41 13.19 3.19
C ILE A 59 -7.59 14.29 3.87
N THR A 60 -6.33 14.05 4.18
CA THR A 60 -5.44 15.03 4.83
C THR A 60 -4.38 15.60 3.89
N VAL A 61 -4.40 15.19 2.62
CA VAL A 61 -3.47 15.67 1.60
C VAL A 61 -3.76 17.11 1.22
N THR A 62 -2.72 17.83 0.82
CA THR A 62 -2.77 19.23 0.39
C THR A 62 -2.33 19.37 -1.06
N GLU A 63 -2.46 20.57 -1.64
CA GLU A 63 -1.96 20.86 -2.99
C GLU A 63 -0.46 20.58 -3.14
N ALA A 64 0.33 20.74 -2.06
CA ALA A 64 1.75 20.43 -2.07
C ALA A 64 2.06 18.93 -2.26
N ASP A 65 1.09 18.06 -1.96
CA ASP A 65 1.23 16.60 -2.04
C ASP A 65 0.79 16.05 -3.41
N GLU A 66 0.21 16.87 -4.28
CA GLU A 66 -0.27 16.44 -5.61
C GLU A 66 0.78 15.72 -6.46
N PRO A 67 2.06 16.13 -6.49
CA PRO A 67 3.09 15.39 -7.22
C PRO A 67 3.26 13.96 -6.70
N VAL A 68 3.23 13.77 -5.38
CA VAL A 68 3.33 12.45 -4.74
C VAL A 68 2.10 11.61 -5.08
N LEU A 69 0.89 12.19 -5.01
CA LEU A 69 -0.35 11.49 -5.35
C LEU A 69 -0.41 11.07 -6.82
N ARG A 70 0.07 11.92 -7.73
CA ARG A 70 0.18 11.58 -9.14
C ARG A 70 1.04 10.33 -9.36
N GLU A 71 2.20 10.29 -8.71
CA GLU A 71 3.11 9.15 -8.80
C GLU A 71 2.52 7.91 -8.14
N LEU A 72 1.87 8.06 -6.97
CA LEU A 72 1.17 7.00 -6.26
C LEU A 72 0.15 6.33 -7.17
N PHE A 73 -0.73 7.11 -7.81
CA PHE A 73 -1.75 6.59 -8.71
C PHE A 73 -1.17 6.04 -10.02
N ALA A 74 -0.03 6.54 -10.49
CA ALA A 74 0.67 5.95 -11.63
C ALA A 74 1.15 4.52 -11.32
N VAL A 75 1.69 4.29 -10.11
CA VAL A 75 2.11 2.96 -9.64
C VAL A 75 0.88 2.06 -9.39
N VAL A 76 -0.17 2.56 -8.72
CA VAL A 76 -1.43 1.82 -8.54
C VAL A 76 -2.01 1.37 -9.87
N ARG A 77 -2.09 2.26 -10.86
CA ARG A 77 -2.58 1.94 -12.21
C ARG A 77 -1.77 0.82 -12.84
N ARG A 78 -0.43 0.88 -12.77
CA ARG A 78 0.46 -0.15 -13.31
C ARG A 78 0.18 -1.51 -12.64
N VAL A 79 0.22 -1.57 -11.32
CA VAL A 79 0.02 -2.80 -10.54
C VAL A 79 -1.37 -3.38 -10.80
N ALA A 80 -2.42 -2.53 -10.82
CA ALA A 80 -3.78 -2.98 -11.07
C ALA A 80 -3.95 -3.53 -12.50
N ALA A 81 -3.30 -2.91 -13.50
CA ALA A 81 -3.32 -3.40 -14.87
C ALA A 81 -2.64 -4.77 -15.00
N GLU A 82 -1.47 -4.95 -14.38
CA GLU A 82 -0.76 -6.23 -14.34
C GLU A 82 -1.63 -7.33 -13.67
N LEU A 83 -2.19 -7.07 -12.49
CA LEU A 83 -3.07 -8.03 -11.81
C LEU A 83 -4.33 -8.34 -12.62
N THR A 84 -4.91 -7.34 -13.29
CA THR A 84 -6.12 -7.53 -14.12
C THR A 84 -5.80 -8.37 -15.35
N ALA A 85 -4.66 -8.15 -16.01
CA ALA A 85 -4.23 -8.95 -17.14
C ALA A 85 -4.03 -10.43 -16.75
N ASP A 86 -3.42 -10.68 -15.59
CA ASP A 86 -3.10 -12.03 -15.12
C ASP A 86 -4.29 -12.78 -14.53
N ARG A 87 -5.21 -12.07 -13.86
CA ARG A 87 -6.30 -12.67 -13.07
C ARG A 87 -7.70 -12.39 -13.64
N GLY A 88 -7.81 -11.57 -14.68
CA GLY A 88 -9.07 -11.13 -15.30
C GLY A 88 -9.79 -10.00 -14.55
N ALA A 89 -9.43 -9.73 -13.29
CA ALA A 89 -10.02 -8.66 -12.47
C ALA A 89 -9.06 -8.22 -11.36
N ALA A 90 -9.22 -6.99 -10.89
CA ALA A 90 -8.57 -6.46 -9.70
C ALA A 90 -9.48 -5.47 -8.96
N ARG A 91 -9.18 -5.24 -7.68
CA ARG A 91 -9.78 -4.19 -6.85
C ARG A 91 -8.70 -3.20 -6.43
N VAL A 92 -9.09 -1.93 -6.34
CA VAL A 92 -8.29 -0.85 -5.78
C VAL A 92 -9.06 -0.26 -4.62
N LEU A 93 -8.45 -0.18 -3.43
CA LEU A 93 -9.10 0.25 -2.20
C LEU A 93 -8.13 1.08 -1.35
N THR A 94 -8.60 2.20 -0.82
CA THR A 94 -7.95 2.91 0.30
C THR A 94 -9.00 3.10 1.38
N ASN A 95 -8.63 2.81 2.62
CA ASN A 95 -9.52 3.02 3.75
C ASN A 95 -9.26 4.39 4.40
N LEU A 96 -10.26 4.90 5.11
CA LEU A 96 -10.22 6.17 5.84
C LEU A 96 -10.64 5.96 7.29
N GLY A 97 -10.24 6.88 8.18
CA GLY A 97 -10.69 6.89 9.57
C GLY A 97 -10.41 5.58 10.30
N ASP A 98 -11.42 5.01 10.95
CA ASP A 98 -11.30 3.77 11.73
C ASP A 98 -11.11 2.52 10.87
N TYR A 99 -11.47 2.56 9.59
CA TYR A 99 -11.15 1.47 8.65
C TYR A 99 -9.68 1.48 8.20
N GLN A 100 -8.96 2.57 8.46
CA GLN A 100 -7.56 2.72 8.09
C GLN A 100 -6.66 2.28 9.26
N ASP A 101 -6.14 1.05 9.18
CA ASP A 101 -5.33 0.46 10.25
C ASP A 101 -4.02 1.22 10.49
N SER A 102 -3.18 1.31 9.46
CA SER A 102 -1.95 2.11 9.49
C SER A 102 -2.27 3.57 9.15
N LYS A 103 -1.90 4.50 10.02
CA LYS A 103 -2.14 5.96 9.90
C LYS A 103 -1.14 6.62 8.93
N HIS A 104 -0.89 5.95 7.82
CA HIS A 104 -0.11 6.41 6.68
C HIS A 104 -0.83 5.93 5.42
N LEU A 105 -1.02 6.83 4.46
CA LEU A 105 -1.80 6.64 3.25
C LEU A 105 -1.31 5.41 2.49
N HIS A 106 -2.21 4.49 2.20
CA HIS A 106 -1.88 3.29 1.46
C HIS A 106 -3.05 2.85 0.60
N VAL A 107 -2.73 2.37 -0.58
CA VAL A 107 -3.70 1.85 -1.54
C VAL A 107 -3.47 0.36 -1.70
N HIS A 108 -4.48 -0.42 -1.35
CA HIS A 108 -4.53 -1.85 -1.59
C HIS A 108 -4.90 -2.09 -3.06
N VAL A 109 -4.11 -2.92 -3.74
CA VAL A 109 -4.42 -3.46 -5.06
C VAL A 109 -4.48 -4.97 -4.92
N SER A 110 -5.66 -5.56 -5.18
CA SER A 110 -5.88 -6.99 -4.89
C SER A 110 -6.65 -7.73 -5.96
N SER A 111 -6.45 -9.05 -6.02
CA SER A 111 -7.22 -9.98 -6.84
C SER A 111 -7.29 -11.37 -6.20
N GLY A 112 -8.19 -12.21 -6.70
CA GLY A 112 -8.41 -13.57 -6.23
C GLY A 112 -9.26 -13.66 -4.96
N PRO A 113 -9.43 -14.89 -4.43
CA PRO A 113 -10.27 -15.15 -3.29
C PRO A 113 -9.74 -14.48 -2.01
N VAL A 114 -10.66 -14.28 -1.07
CA VAL A 114 -10.35 -13.90 0.30
C VAL A 114 -9.63 -15.06 0.99
N LEU A 115 -8.57 -14.76 1.75
CA LEU A 115 -7.79 -15.75 2.49
C LEU A 115 -8.20 -15.87 3.97
N ARG A 116 -8.93 -14.87 4.51
CA ARG A 116 -9.25 -14.74 5.92
C ARG A 116 -10.66 -14.24 6.14
#